data_AF-A0ABD0JVR9-F1
#
_entry.id   AF-A0ABD0JVR9-F1
#
_cell.length_a   1.000
_cell.length_b   1.000
_cell.length_c   1.000
_cell.angle_alpha   90.00
_cell.angle_beta   90.00
_cell.angle_gamma   90.00
#
_symmetry.space_group_name_H-M   'P 1'
#
loop_
_entity.id
_entity.type
_entity.pdbx_description
1 polymer ?
#
loop_
_entity_poly.entity_id
_entity_poly.type
_entity_poly.pdbx_seq_one_letter_code
_entity_poly.pdbx_strand_id
1 'polypeptide(L)'
;MIAHPALSCSPEDLLRLPELTLTVQCVFTVPFIFFFHEERQVAFMVDFHTNSEGHDYAMNISKTGPIVFDHVQSNYGHGYSTSTGKFIVPYPGLYWFRVHFMSTYNGEGTIGIFSNAITGHGFGCYAYAEDLNVDSNDQASCDLVMHFRTGDEVYVKYHFGEPYIWTGWSNFLGALITPD
;
A
#
# COMPACT_ATOMS: atom_id res chain seq x y z
N MET A 1 39.40 -15.87 -45.27
CA MET A 1 38.47 -15.68 -44.14
C MET A 1 39.23 -16.02 -42.88
N ILE A 2 39.60 -15.00 -42.11
CA ILE A 2 40.34 -15.15 -40.85
C ILE A 2 39.26 -15.10 -39.76
N ALA A 3 39.12 -16.17 -38.98
CA ALA A 3 38.26 -16.16 -37.80
C ALA A 3 39.01 -15.45 -36.65
N HIS A 4 38.40 -14.41 -36.07
CA HIS A 4 38.86 -13.85 -34.79
C HIS A 4 38.18 -14.58 -33.64
N PRO A 5 38.88 -14.82 -32.52
CA PRO A 5 38.30 -15.50 -31.37
C PRO A 5 37.30 -14.55 -30.70
N ALA A 6 36.12 -15.09 -30.34
CA ALA A 6 35.18 -14.39 -29.48
C ALA A 6 35.81 -14.27 -28.08
N LEU A 7 36.04 -13.05 -27.62
CA LEU A 7 36.39 -12.78 -26.22
C LEU A 7 35.11 -12.95 -25.38
N SER A 8 35.05 -14.01 -24.59
CA SER A 8 34.01 -14.20 -23.57
C SER A 8 34.32 -13.30 -22.38
N CYS A 9 33.46 -12.34 -22.07
CA CYS A 9 33.59 -11.56 -20.83
C CYS A 9 32.98 -12.37 -19.68
N SER A 10 33.77 -12.64 -18.64
CA SER A 10 33.36 -13.37 -17.44
C SER A 10 32.84 -12.39 -16.38
N PRO A 11 31.85 -12.76 -15.53
CA PRO A 11 31.34 -11.90 -14.45
C PRO A 11 32.41 -11.38 -13.47
N GLU A 12 33.56 -12.03 -13.41
CA GLU A 12 34.69 -11.70 -12.52
C GLU A 12 35.41 -10.39 -12.90
N ASP A 13 35.25 -9.90 -14.15
CA ASP A 13 35.91 -8.67 -14.63
C ASP A 13 35.20 -7.38 -14.14
N LEU A 14 33.99 -7.50 -13.58
CA LEU A 14 33.17 -6.38 -13.09
C LEU A 14 33.58 -5.87 -11.70
N LEU A 15 34.46 -6.58 -10.99
CA LEU A 15 34.82 -6.26 -9.59
C LEU A 15 36.07 -5.37 -9.45
N ARG A 16 36.60 -4.80 -10.55
CA ARG A 16 37.91 -4.11 -10.53
C ARG A 16 37.94 -2.68 -11.10
N LEU A 17 36.82 -1.96 -11.17
CA LEU A 17 36.85 -0.57 -11.65
C LEU A 17 36.42 0.43 -10.56
N PRO A 18 37.17 1.53 -10.37
CA PRO A 18 36.82 2.57 -9.40
C PRO A 18 35.59 3.35 -9.88
N GLU A 19 34.81 3.81 -8.91
CA GLU A 19 33.62 4.63 -9.11
C GLU A 19 33.92 5.91 -9.91
N LEU A 20 32.90 6.36 -10.64
CA LEU A 20 32.85 7.60 -11.45
C LEU A 20 33.56 7.55 -12.81
N THR A 21 33.02 6.81 -13.76
CA THR A 21 32.65 7.29 -15.12
C THR A 21 32.27 6.11 -16.01
N LEU A 22 30.98 5.92 -16.30
CA LEU A 22 30.59 5.35 -17.60
C LEU A 22 29.18 5.77 -18.01
N THR A 23 29.07 7.05 -18.37
CA THR A 23 28.24 7.43 -19.50
C THR A 23 28.64 6.59 -20.71
N VAL A 24 27.68 5.83 -21.25
CA VAL A 24 27.56 5.53 -22.68
C VAL A 24 28.79 4.82 -23.30
N GLN A 25 28.93 3.51 -23.08
CA GLN A 25 29.80 2.72 -23.96
C GLN A 25 29.34 1.29 -24.31
N CYS A 26 28.09 0.94 -24.04
CA CYS A 26 27.42 -0.18 -24.73
C CYS A 26 26.41 0.37 -25.74
N VAL A 27 26.92 1.04 -26.77
CA VAL A 27 26.15 1.27 -28.00
C VAL A 27 26.11 -0.06 -28.74
N PHE A 28 25.14 -0.90 -28.41
CA PHE A 28 24.81 -2.05 -29.23
C PHE A 28 24.17 -1.55 -30.53
N THR A 29 24.85 -1.76 -31.65
CA THR A 29 24.30 -1.61 -33.00
C THR A 29 23.30 -2.74 -33.27
N VAL A 30 22.09 -2.55 -32.76
CA VAL A 30 20.83 -3.18 -33.19
C VAL A 30 19.84 -2.00 -33.17
N PRO A 31 18.77 -1.93 -33.99
CA PRO A 31 17.75 -0.90 -33.78
C PRO A 31 17.07 -1.17 -32.43
N PHE A 32 17.70 -0.69 -31.35
CA PHE A 32 17.20 -0.74 -30.00
C PHE A 32 16.08 0.28 -29.93
N ILE A 33 14.86 -0.22 -30.12
CA ILE A 33 13.71 0.39 -29.47
C ILE A 33 14.08 0.44 -27.99
N PHE A 34 14.37 1.63 -27.48
CA PHE A 34 14.41 1.84 -26.04
C PHE A 34 13.00 1.54 -25.54
N PHE A 35 12.79 0.34 -25.02
CA PHE A 35 11.67 0.09 -24.13
C PHE A 35 11.99 0.87 -22.85
N PHE A 36 11.53 2.12 -22.79
CA PHE A 36 11.26 2.74 -21.51
C PHE A 36 10.16 1.89 -20.88
N HIS A 37 10.54 0.90 -20.07
CA HIS A 37 9.59 0.28 -19.16
C HIS A 37 9.37 1.32 -18.06
N GLU A 38 8.31 2.10 -18.22
CA GLU A 38 7.82 2.95 -17.15
C GLU A 38 7.38 2.01 -16.03
N GLU A 39 8.22 1.84 -15.01
CA GLU A 39 7.86 1.02 -13.85
C GLU A 39 6.63 1.64 -13.21
N ARG A 40 5.49 0.96 -13.35
CA ARG A 40 4.25 1.32 -12.67
C ARG A 40 4.40 0.95 -11.19
N GLN A 41 5.06 1.80 -10.42
CA GLN A 41 5.24 1.63 -8.99
C GLN A 41 4.07 2.27 -8.24
N VAL A 42 3.34 1.45 -7.48
CA VAL A 42 2.23 1.92 -6.66
C VAL A 42 2.29 1.26 -5.30
N ALA A 43 2.40 2.08 -4.27
CA ALA A 43 2.37 1.65 -2.88
C ALA A 43 2.02 2.85 -2.00
N PHE A 44 1.17 2.62 -1.00
CA PHE A 44 0.87 3.62 0.01
C PHE A 44 0.84 2.99 1.40
N MET A 45 1.15 3.81 2.38
CA MET A 45 0.99 3.50 3.79
C MET A 45 0.58 4.78 4.50
N VAL A 46 -0.54 4.71 5.21
CA VAL A 46 -1.14 5.83 5.92
C VAL A 46 -1.55 5.41 7.32
N ASP A 47 -1.46 6.35 8.23
CA ASP A 47 -1.85 6.21 9.62
C ASP A 47 -2.49 7.52 10.10
N PHE A 48 -2.71 7.65 11.41
CA PHE A 48 -3.26 8.87 11.99
C PHE A 48 -2.15 9.72 12.58
N HIS A 49 -2.25 11.04 12.43
CA HIS A 49 -1.46 11.94 13.24
C HIS A 49 -1.71 11.69 14.73
N THR A 50 -0.62 11.51 15.47
CA THR A 50 -0.62 11.63 16.92
C THR A 50 -0.82 13.09 17.31
N ASN A 51 -1.10 13.35 18.59
CA ASN A 51 -1.26 14.73 19.06
C ASN A 51 0.08 15.50 18.98
N SER A 52 0.08 16.79 19.34
CA SER A 52 1.27 17.66 19.27
C SER A 52 2.47 17.17 20.09
N GLU A 53 2.27 16.24 21.01
CA GLU A 53 3.30 15.65 21.87
C GLU A 53 3.74 14.26 21.38
N GLY A 54 3.19 13.79 20.26
CA GLY A 54 3.47 12.47 19.70
C GLY A 54 2.73 11.34 20.41
N HIS A 55 1.78 11.65 21.29
CA HIS A 55 1.02 10.64 22.04
C HIS A 55 -0.20 10.14 21.28
N ASP A 56 -0.46 8.85 21.42
CA ASP A 56 -1.64 8.15 20.91
C ASP A 56 -2.90 8.61 21.64
N TYR A 57 -4.03 8.66 20.93
CA TYR A 57 -5.33 8.96 21.51
C TYR A 57 -6.42 8.10 20.87
N ALA A 58 -7.54 7.96 21.57
CA ALA A 58 -8.73 7.32 21.06
C ALA A 58 -9.43 8.28 20.08
N MET A 59 -9.53 7.90 18.82
CA MET A 59 -10.24 8.65 17.78
C MET A 59 -11.63 8.08 17.57
N ASN A 60 -12.65 8.95 17.51
CA ASN A 60 -13.98 8.59 17.04
C ASN A 60 -14.03 8.59 15.50
N ILE A 61 -14.26 7.42 14.90
CA ILE A 61 -14.33 7.23 13.45
C ILE A 61 -15.75 7.39 12.90
N SER A 62 -15.86 7.79 11.64
CA SER A 62 -17.16 7.91 10.96
C SER A 62 -17.85 6.55 10.81
N LYS A 63 -19.12 6.46 11.23
CA LYS A 63 -19.97 5.28 11.00
C LYS A 63 -20.57 5.22 9.59
N THR A 64 -20.55 6.32 8.83
CA THR A 64 -21.29 6.45 7.56
C THR A 64 -20.37 6.51 6.34
N GLY A 65 -19.17 7.07 6.49
CA GLY A 65 -18.22 7.29 5.39
C GLY A 65 -16.88 6.58 5.59
N PRO A 66 -15.94 6.77 4.64
CA PRO A 66 -14.58 6.27 4.77
C PRO A 66 -13.91 6.79 6.04
N ILE A 67 -13.06 5.95 6.63
CA ILE A 67 -12.12 6.36 7.67
C ILE A 67 -10.98 7.11 6.98
N VAL A 68 -10.70 8.32 7.44
CA VAL A 68 -9.67 9.19 6.87
C VAL A 68 -8.40 9.06 7.72
N PHE A 69 -7.39 8.39 7.17
CA PHE A 69 -6.03 8.40 7.72
C PHE A 69 -5.34 9.65 7.19
N ASP A 70 -5.04 10.59 8.09
CA ASP A 70 -4.64 11.95 7.76
C ASP A 70 -3.12 12.14 7.69
N HIS A 71 -2.35 11.11 8.02
CA HIS A 71 -0.90 11.10 7.93
C HIS A 71 -0.41 10.10 6.87
N VAL A 72 0.50 10.55 6.01
CA VAL A 72 1.03 9.78 4.88
C VAL A 72 2.49 9.44 5.13
N GLN A 73 2.77 8.15 5.32
CA GLN A 73 4.14 7.63 5.36
C GLN A 73 4.70 7.46 3.94
N SER A 74 3.88 6.93 3.03
CA SER A 74 4.21 6.80 1.61
C SER A 74 2.96 6.83 0.74
N ASN A 75 3.10 7.28 -0.52
CA ASN A 75 2.00 7.35 -1.48
C ASN A 75 2.53 7.37 -2.94
N TYR A 76 3.33 6.36 -3.29
CA TYR A 76 3.82 6.17 -4.65
C TYR A 76 2.66 5.88 -5.60
N GLY A 77 2.65 6.53 -6.76
CA GLY A 77 1.52 6.52 -7.68
C GLY A 77 0.37 7.44 -7.28
N HIS A 78 0.46 8.13 -6.13
CA HIS A 78 -0.46 9.17 -5.67
C HIS A 78 -1.95 8.75 -5.63
N GLY A 79 -2.22 7.47 -5.34
CA GLY A 79 -3.58 6.94 -5.32
C GLY A 79 -4.37 7.29 -4.05
N TYR A 80 -3.71 7.44 -2.89
CA TYR A 80 -4.41 7.75 -1.63
C TYR A 80 -4.68 9.25 -1.47
N SER A 81 -5.88 9.61 -0.99
CA SER A 81 -6.28 10.98 -0.68
C SER A 81 -6.64 11.12 0.80
N THR A 82 -5.86 11.93 1.53
CA THR A 82 -6.11 12.30 2.93
C THR A 82 -7.33 13.20 3.12
N SER A 83 -7.92 13.73 2.03
CA SER A 83 -9.15 14.51 2.12
C SER A 83 -10.41 13.65 2.09
N THR A 84 -10.32 12.44 1.50
CA THR A 84 -11.48 11.55 1.31
C THR A 84 -11.35 10.21 2.03
N GLY A 85 -10.15 9.82 2.45
CA GLY A 85 -9.88 8.51 3.04
C GLY A 85 -9.84 7.36 2.02
N LYS A 86 -9.83 7.68 0.73
CA LYS A 86 -9.90 6.69 -0.36
C LYS A 86 -8.58 6.56 -1.10
N PHE A 87 -8.28 5.34 -1.52
CA PHE A 87 -7.31 5.02 -2.55
C PHE A 87 -8.02 4.87 -3.89
N ILE A 88 -7.59 5.62 -4.90
CA ILE A 88 -8.06 5.53 -6.28
C ILE A 88 -7.02 4.77 -7.09
N VAL A 89 -7.40 3.64 -7.67
CA VAL A 89 -6.52 2.76 -8.43
C VAL A 89 -5.96 3.52 -9.66
N PRO A 90 -4.64 3.77 -9.74
CA PRO A 90 -4.06 4.55 -10.84
C PRO A 90 -3.88 3.71 -12.11
N TYR A 91 -3.51 2.43 -11.96
CA TYR A 91 -3.25 1.51 -13.05
C TYR A 91 -4.02 0.20 -12.85
N PRO A 92 -4.52 -0.44 -13.91
CA PRO A 92 -5.16 -1.74 -13.78
C PRO A 92 -4.12 -2.81 -13.41
N GLY A 93 -4.52 -3.79 -12.61
CA GLY A 93 -3.63 -4.85 -12.16
C GLY A 93 -4.10 -5.55 -10.89
N LEU A 94 -3.27 -6.46 -10.40
CA LEU A 94 -3.47 -7.16 -9.13
C LEU A 94 -2.92 -6.33 -7.97
N TYR A 95 -3.77 -5.99 -7.00
CA TYR A 95 -3.37 -5.25 -5.81
C TYR A 95 -3.54 -6.08 -4.55
N TRP A 96 -2.75 -5.73 -3.53
CA TRP A 96 -2.93 -6.15 -2.15
C TRP A 96 -3.19 -4.94 -1.27
N PHE A 97 -4.17 -5.05 -0.39
CA PHE A 97 -4.49 -4.07 0.64
C PHE A 97 -4.56 -4.75 2.01
N ARG A 98 -4.12 -4.04 3.04
CA ARG A 98 -4.25 -4.46 4.43
C ARG A 98 -4.63 -3.28 5.30
N VAL A 99 -5.54 -3.53 6.23
CA VAL A 99 -5.83 -2.63 7.35
C VAL A 99 -5.41 -3.32 8.64
N HIS A 100 -4.77 -2.55 9.53
CA HIS A 100 -4.64 -2.89 10.93
C HIS A 100 -5.42 -1.86 11.74
N PHE A 101 -6.14 -2.29 12.77
CA PHE A 101 -6.62 -1.36 13.79
C PHE A 101 -6.59 -2.01 15.16
N MET A 102 -6.48 -1.14 16.17
CA MET A 102 -6.54 -1.51 17.56
C MET A 102 -7.83 -0.93 18.16
N SER A 103 -8.64 -1.78 18.79
CA SER A 103 -9.80 -1.34 19.55
C SER A 103 -9.35 -0.57 20.78
N THR A 104 -10.19 0.35 21.26
CA THR A 104 -9.93 1.06 22.52
C THR A 104 -10.23 0.20 23.73
N TYR A 105 -9.73 0.62 24.90
CA TYR A 105 -9.95 -0.09 26.16
C TYR A 105 -11.44 -0.34 26.40
N ASN A 106 -11.74 -1.62 26.62
CA ASN A 106 -13.05 -2.24 26.63
C ASN A 106 -14.08 -1.77 25.59
N GLY A 107 -13.58 -1.59 24.36
CA GLY A 107 -14.37 -1.45 23.15
C GLY A 107 -14.34 -2.72 22.29
N GLU A 108 -15.48 -3.03 21.69
CA GLU A 108 -15.65 -4.01 20.62
C GLU A 108 -15.79 -3.25 19.30
N GLY A 109 -15.04 -3.60 18.26
CA GLY A 109 -15.10 -2.90 16.98
C GLY A 109 -14.90 -3.82 15.79
N THR A 110 -15.60 -3.50 14.70
CA THR A 110 -15.33 -4.08 13.38
C THR A 110 -15.16 -2.98 12.36
N ILE A 111 -14.05 -3.03 11.63
CA ILE A 111 -13.85 -2.25 10.41
C ILE A 111 -13.60 -3.20 9.23
N GLY A 112 -13.70 -2.70 8.02
CA GLY A 112 -13.41 -3.49 6.83
C GLY A 112 -12.87 -2.68 5.69
N ILE A 113 -12.28 -3.38 4.72
CA ILE A 113 -11.89 -2.81 3.43
C ILE A 113 -13.07 -2.93 2.48
N PHE A 114 -13.44 -1.81 1.87
CA PHE A 114 -14.54 -1.68 0.92
C PHE A 114 -14.04 -1.19 -0.43
N SER A 115 -14.76 -1.57 -1.49
CA SER A 115 -14.51 -1.07 -2.84
C SER A 115 -15.76 -1.10 -3.70
N ASN A 116 -15.85 -0.14 -4.63
CA ASN A 116 -16.88 -0.13 -5.68
C ASN A 116 -16.66 -1.23 -6.75
N ALA A 117 -15.46 -1.80 -6.84
CA ALA A 117 -15.15 -2.90 -7.76
C ALA A 117 -15.76 -4.24 -7.32
N ILE A 118 -16.07 -4.36 -6.01
CA ILE A 118 -16.62 -5.58 -5.44
C ILE A 118 -18.12 -5.64 -5.68
N THR A 119 -18.57 -6.66 -6.40
CA THR A 119 -19.99 -6.85 -6.70
C THR A 119 -20.81 -7.13 -5.43
N GLY A 120 -22.04 -6.60 -5.38
CA GLY A 120 -22.93 -6.73 -4.22
C GLY A 120 -22.77 -5.60 -3.20
N HIS A 121 -22.47 -5.93 -1.94
CA HIS A 121 -22.42 -4.98 -0.82
C HIS A 121 -21.08 -4.18 -0.73
N GLY A 122 -20.16 -4.38 -1.68
CA GLY A 122 -18.92 -3.61 -1.78
C GLY A 122 -17.87 -3.91 -0.70
N PHE A 123 -17.98 -5.02 0.04
CA PHE A 123 -17.05 -5.39 1.12
C PHE A 123 -16.04 -6.45 0.65
N GLY A 124 -14.76 -6.26 1.00
CA GLY A 124 -13.68 -7.20 0.69
C GLY A 124 -13.29 -8.06 1.89
N CYS A 125 -13.09 -7.45 3.06
CA CYS A 125 -12.73 -8.14 4.29
C CYS A 125 -13.17 -7.36 5.53
N TYR A 126 -13.25 -8.04 6.68
CA TYR A 126 -13.50 -7.45 7.99
C TYR A 126 -12.39 -7.83 8.96
N ALA A 127 -12.05 -6.88 9.83
CA ALA A 127 -11.18 -7.05 10.98
C ALA A 127 -12.01 -6.80 12.24
N TYR A 128 -11.99 -7.75 13.19
CA TYR A 128 -12.75 -7.71 14.44
C TYR A 128 -11.79 -7.75 15.62
N ALA A 129 -11.89 -6.79 16.52
CA ALA A 129 -11.11 -6.68 17.75
C ALA A 129 -12.05 -6.42 18.93
N GLU A 130 -11.85 -7.09 20.06
CA GLU A 130 -12.78 -7.04 21.19
C GLU A 130 -12.02 -7.07 22.52
N ASP A 131 -11.95 -5.92 23.17
CA ASP A 131 -11.49 -5.87 24.56
C ASP A 131 -12.71 -6.03 25.49
N LEU A 132 -12.80 -7.17 26.19
CA LEU A 132 -13.86 -7.46 27.17
C LEU A 132 -13.45 -7.23 28.64
N ASN A 133 -12.53 -6.29 28.91
CA ASN A 133 -11.95 -6.09 30.24
C ASN A 133 -11.16 -7.29 30.78
N VAL A 134 -10.65 -8.15 29.88
CA VAL A 134 -9.89 -9.36 30.25
C VAL A 134 -8.38 -9.15 30.02
N ASP A 135 -8.02 -8.32 29.04
CA ASP A 135 -6.67 -7.84 28.76
C ASP A 135 -6.66 -6.34 28.45
N SER A 136 -5.53 -5.79 28.00
CA SER A 136 -5.35 -4.33 27.92
C SER A 136 -5.72 -3.70 26.59
N ASN A 137 -5.57 -4.42 25.47
CA ASN A 137 -5.81 -3.92 24.11
C ASN A 137 -5.84 -5.09 23.12
N ASP A 138 -6.77 -5.02 22.16
CA ASP A 138 -6.93 -6.00 21.10
C ASP A 138 -6.67 -5.38 19.71
N GLN A 139 -5.98 -6.11 18.85
CA GLN A 139 -5.67 -5.66 17.49
C GLN A 139 -6.19 -6.66 16.46
N ALA A 140 -6.76 -6.13 15.38
CA ALA A 140 -7.21 -6.95 14.27
C ALA A 140 -6.74 -6.40 12.93
N SER A 141 -6.62 -7.31 11.98
CA SER A 141 -6.24 -6.99 10.61
C SER A 141 -7.05 -7.78 9.61
N CYS A 142 -7.22 -7.22 8.42
CA CYS A 142 -7.75 -7.97 7.29
C CYS A 142 -7.05 -7.60 5.99
N ASP A 143 -7.03 -8.56 5.07
CA ASP A 143 -6.35 -8.50 3.79
C ASP A 143 -7.34 -8.60 2.64
N LEU A 144 -7.08 -7.85 1.57
CA LEU A 144 -7.79 -7.93 0.31
C LEU A 144 -6.77 -8.05 -0.83
N VAL A 145 -6.85 -9.13 -1.61
CA VAL A 145 -6.08 -9.31 -2.84
C VAL A 145 -7.05 -9.48 -4.00
N MET A 146 -7.06 -8.53 -4.93
CA MET A 146 -8.02 -8.53 -6.04
C MET A 146 -7.46 -7.76 -7.24
N HIS A 147 -7.97 -8.10 -8.41
CA HIS A 147 -7.74 -7.34 -9.63
C HIS A 147 -8.62 -6.10 -9.68
N PHE A 148 -8.04 -4.94 -9.98
CA PHE A 148 -8.75 -3.67 -10.07
C PHE A 148 -8.53 -3.00 -11.42
N ARG A 149 -9.47 -2.12 -11.78
CA ARG A 149 -9.39 -1.23 -12.93
C ARG A 149 -9.02 0.17 -12.49
N THR A 150 -8.43 0.94 -13.40
CA THR A 150 -8.18 2.36 -13.17
C THR A 150 -9.47 3.08 -12.77
N GLY A 151 -9.40 3.85 -11.68
CA GLY A 151 -10.52 4.62 -11.15
C GLY A 151 -11.38 3.86 -10.12
N ASP A 152 -11.15 2.56 -9.90
CA ASP A 152 -11.78 1.86 -8.78
C ASP A 152 -11.32 2.49 -7.45
N GLU A 153 -12.25 2.59 -6.51
CA GLU A 153 -12.04 3.17 -5.19
C GLU A 153 -11.88 2.05 -4.16
N VAL A 154 -10.89 2.16 -3.29
CA VAL A 154 -10.68 1.26 -2.15
C VAL A 154 -10.53 2.09 -0.88
N TYR A 155 -11.24 1.74 0.19
CA TYR A 155 -11.22 2.50 1.43
C TYR A 155 -11.59 1.64 2.64
N VAL A 156 -11.20 2.10 3.83
CA VAL A 156 -11.59 1.47 5.09
C VAL A 156 -12.88 2.11 5.60
N LYS A 157 -13.79 1.31 6.13
CA LYS A 157 -15.05 1.79 6.72
C LYS A 157 -15.39 1.04 7.99
N TYR A 158 -16.00 1.74 8.93
CA TYR A 158 -16.71 1.15 10.07
C TYR A 158 -17.77 0.13 9.60
N HIS A 159 -17.89 -0.98 10.32
CA HIS A 159 -18.93 -1.99 10.10
C HIS A 159 -19.86 -2.12 11.31
N PHE A 160 -19.32 -2.43 12.49
CA PHE A 160 -20.08 -2.76 13.69
C PHE A 160 -19.31 -2.38 14.98
N GLY A 161 -20.03 -2.28 16.11
CA GLY A 161 -19.46 -2.01 17.43
C GLY A 161 -19.27 -0.53 17.79
N GLU A 162 -18.29 -0.28 18.64
CA GLU A 162 -17.85 1.03 19.08
C GLU A 162 -17.03 1.74 17.99
N PRO A 163 -17.26 3.04 17.75
CA PRO A 163 -16.56 3.81 16.73
C PRO A 163 -15.23 4.37 17.23
N TYR A 164 -14.57 3.75 18.21
CA TYR A 164 -13.32 4.28 18.76
C TYR A 164 -12.16 3.35 18.44
N ILE A 165 -11.07 3.93 17.92
CA ILE A 165 -9.83 3.22 17.61
C ILE A 165 -8.62 4.00 18.13
N TRP A 166 -7.51 3.32 18.45
CA TRP A 166 -6.26 3.98 18.80
C TRP A 166 -5.49 4.46 17.56
N THR A 167 -5.03 5.71 17.58
CA THR A 167 -4.34 6.33 16.44
C THR A 167 -2.98 5.69 16.11
N GLY A 168 -2.11 5.47 17.11
CA GLY A 168 -0.73 5.00 16.87
C GLY A 168 -0.57 3.53 16.47
N TRP A 169 -1.65 2.75 16.56
CA TRP A 169 -1.63 1.29 16.34
C TRP A 169 -2.52 0.87 15.17
N SER A 170 -3.04 1.86 14.43
CA SER A 170 -3.98 1.66 13.33
C SER A 170 -3.40 2.27 12.05
N ASN A 171 -3.39 1.49 10.97
CA ASN A 171 -2.88 1.93 9.68
C ASN A 171 -3.63 1.25 8.53
N PHE A 172 -3.50 1.83 7.34
CA PHE A 172 -4.00 1.29 6.10
C PHE A 172 -2.91 1.36 5.05
N LEU A 173 -2.68 0.25 4.35
CA LEU A 173 -1.65 0.16 3.33
C LEU A 173 -2.11 -0.68 2.16
N GLY A 174 -1.43 -0.50 1.03
CA GLY A 174 -1.61 -1.35 -0.13
C GLY A 174 -0.56 -1.10 -1.20
N ALA A 175 -0.42 -2.06 -2.10
CA ALA A 175 0.55 -2.03 -3.18
C ALA A 175 0.03 -2.75 -4.43
N LEU A 176 0.49 -2.28 -5.59
CA LEU A 176 0.36 -3.03 -6.84
C LEU A 176 1.34 -4.20 -6.81
N ILE A 177 0.81 -5.41 -6.97
CA ILE A 177 1.61 -6.64 -7.08
C ILE A 177 2.10 -6.79 -8.52
N THR A 178 1.16 -6.71 -9.47
CA THR A 178 1.45 -6.92 -10.90
C THR A 178 0.56 -6.00 -11.74
N PRO A 179 1.13 -5.08 -12.55
CA PRO A 179 0.35 -4.33 -13.54
C PRO A 179 -0.16 -5.25 -14.65
N ASP A 180 -1.29 -4.88 -15.25
CA ASP A 180 -1.74 -5.44 -16.53
C ASP A 180 -0.88 -4.97 -17.72
#